data_AF-A0A9E3A599-F1
#
_entry.id   AF-A0A9E3A599-F1
#
_cell.length_a   1.000
_cell.length_b   1.000
_cell.length_c   1.000
_cell.angle_alpha   90.00
_cell.angle_beta   90.00
_cell.angle_gamma   90.00
#
_symmetry.space_group_name_H-M   'P 1'
#
loop_
_entity.id
_entity.type
_entity.pdbx_description
1 polymer ?
#
loop_
_entity_poly.entity_id
_entity_poly.type
_entity_poly.pdbx_seq_one_letter_code
_entity_poly.pdbx_strand_id
1 'polypeptide(L)'
;MKNSDVPMMALRRAVQICGGLHALSDKLMVSTDVLERMIAGEETVPQPLFTQTVGLLLEATATRAPKRTPDSNDGGRKGPRN
;
A
#
# COMPACT_ATOMS: atom_id res chain seq x y z
N MET A 1 6.26 -10.55 13.99
CA MET A 1 6.94 -10.11 12.75
C MET A 1 8.36 -9.73 13.13
N LYS A 2 9.37 -10.36 12.52
CA LYS A 2 10.76 -9.91 12.71
C LYS A 2 10.94 -8.68 11.79
N ASN A 3 11.75 -7.70 12.18
CA ASN A 3 11.98 -6.50 11.36
C ASN A 3 12.50 -6.84 9.95
N SER A 4 13.19 -7.98 9.82
CA SER A 4 13.65 -8.57 8.57
C SER A 4 12.52 -8.96 7.59
N ASP A 5 11.29 -9.12 8.06
CA ASP A 5 10.15 -9.53 7.21
C ASP A 5 9.47 -8.33 6.53
N VAL A 6 9.69 -7.12 7.05
CA VAL A 6 9.00 -5.90 6.61
C VAL A 6 9.28 -5.56 5.14
N PRO A 7 10.53 -5.64 4.64
CA PRO A 7 10.81 -5.36 3.23
C PRO A 7 10.08 -6.32 2.28
N MET A 8 10.06 -7.61 2.61
CA MET A 8 9.35 -8.62 1.82
C MET A 8 7.85 -8.40 1.83
N MET A 9 7.27 -8.07 2.98
CA MET A 9 5.85 -7.76 3.10
C MET A 9 5.47 -6.49 2.31
N ALA A 10 6.33 -5.48 2.31
CA ALA A 10 6.14 -4.27 1.51
C ALA A 10 6.12 -4.58 0.01
N LEU A 11 7.07 -5.39 -0.48
CA LEU A 11 7.08 -5.84 -1.89
C LEU A 11 5.82 -6.61 -2.26
N ARG A 12 5.42 -7.60 -1.44
CA ARG A 12 4.18 -8.37 -1.65
C ARG A 12 2.96 -7.46 -1.71
N ARG A 13 2.92 -6.42 -0.86
CA ARG A 13 1.82 -5.45 -0.88
C ARG A 13 1.85 -4.57 -2.12
N ALA A 14 3.04 -4.14 -2.55
CA ALA A 14 3.20 -3.35 -3.75
C ALA A 14 2.79 -4.13 -5.01
N VAL A 15 3.07 -5.43 -5.08
CA VAL A 15 2.61 -6.32 -6.17
C VAL A 15 1.09 -6.27 -6.30
N GLN A 16 0.38 -6.40 -5.16
CA GLN A 16 -1.09 -6.38 -5.15
C GLN A 16 -1.64 -5.03 -5.63
N ILE A 17 -1.01 -3.93 -5.25
CA ILE A 17 -1.45 -2.58 -5.61
C ILE A 17 -1.13 -2.25 -7.08
N CYS A 18 0.02 -2.69 -7.58
CA CYS A 18 0.44 -2.46 -8.96
C CYS A 18 -0.26 -3.39 -9.96
N GLY A 19 -1.05 -4.37 -9.51
CA GLY A 19 -1.77 -5.29 -10.38
C GLY A 19 -0.93 -6.47 -10.89
N GLY A 20 0.18 -6.78 -10.23
CA GLY A 20 1.02 -7.92 -10.57
C GLY A 20 2.51 -7.65 -10.45
N LEU A 21 3.30 -8.72 -10.59
CA LEU A 21 4.75 -8.70 -10.45
C LEU A 21 5.42 -7.90 -11.57
N HIS A 22 4.98 -8.11 -12.82
CA HIS A 22 5.55 -7.44 -13.99
C HIS A 22 5.39 -5.91 -13.92
N ALA A 23 4.19 -5.45 -13.56
CA ALA A 23 3.91 -4.02 -13.39
C ALA A 23 4.75 -3.38 -12.26
N LEU A 24 5.04 -4.13 -11.19
CA LEU A 24 5.94 -3.65 -10.13
C LEU A 24 7.40 -3.63 -10.59
N SER A 25 7.84 -4.65 -11.33
CA SER A 25 9.16 -4.72 -11.97
C SER A 25 9.43 -3.49 -12.83
N ASP A 26 8.48 -3.12 -13.69
CA ASP A 26 8.59 -1.93 -14.55
C ASP A 26 8.69 -0.63 -13.73
N LYS A 27 7.88 -0.50 -12.67
CA LYS A 27 7.90 0.68 -11.79
C LYS A 27 9.20 0.82 -11.01
N LEU A 28 9.78 -0.29 -10.56
CA LEU A 28 11.02 -0.30 -9.77
C LEU A 28 12.28 -0.39 -10.64
N MET A 29 12.12 -0.56 -11.97
CA MET A 29 13.22 -0.78 -12.92
C MET A 29 14.14 -1.94 -12.51
N VAL A 30 13.54 -3.03 -12.02
CA VAL A 30 14.23 -4.22 -11.51
C VAL A 30 13.63 -5.44 -12.20
N SER A 31 14.44 -6.44 -12.55
CA SER A 31 13.91 -7.63 -13.23
C SER A 31 12.93 -8.41 -12.35
N THR A 32 11.96 -9.06 -13.00
CA THR A 32 10.98 -9.92 -12.33
C THR A 32 11.66 -11.03 -11.52
N ASP A 33 12.72 -11.65 -12.04
CA ASP A 33 13.45 -12.74 -11.37
C ASP A 33 14.07 -12.28 -10.05
N VAL A 34 14.69 -11.10 -10.04
CA VAL A 34 15.27 -10.51 -8.83
C VAL A 34 14.17 -10.22 -7.81
N LEU A 35 13.03 -9.70 -8.29
CA LEU A 35 11.88 -9.41 -7.44
C LEU A 35 11.27 -10.67 -6.83
N GLU A 36 11.20 -11.78 -7.56
CA GLU A 36 10.73 -13.09 -7.06
C GLU A 36 11.64 -13.62 -5.95
N ARG A 37 12.96 -13.61 -6.16
CA ARG A 37 13.93 -14.03 -5.14
C ARG A 37 13.84 -13.17 -3.88
N MET A 38 13.65 -11.85 -4.04
CA MET A 38 13.42 -10.95 -2.91
C MET A 38 12.13 -11.27 -2.15
N ILE A 39 11.04 -11.58 -2.86
CA ILE A 39 9.75 -11.93 -2.25
C ILE A 39 9.80 -13.31 -1.56
N ALA A 40 10.58 -14.24 -2.11
CA ALA A 40 10.85 -15.57 -1.55
C ALA A 40 11.79 -15.53 -0.34
N GLY A 41 12.51 -14.41 -0.13
CA GLY A 41 13.51 -14.25 0.92
C GLY A 41 14.86 -14.89 0.59
N GLU A 42 15.07 -15.25 -0.67
CA GLU A 42 16.33 -15.77 -1.21
C GLU A 42 17.34 -14.65 -1.49
N GLU A 43 16.84 -13.43 -1.68
CA GLU A 43 17.63 -12.22 -1.92
C GLU A 43 17.23 -11.09 -0.97
N THR A 44 18.21 -10.37 -0.44
CA THR A 44 17.96 -9.24 0.47
C THR A 44 17.43 -8.06 -0.31
N VAL A 45 16.38 -7.40 0.20
CA VAL A 45 15.85 -6.18 -0.40
C VAL A 45 16.78 -5.00 -0.11
N PRO A 46 17.37 -4.34 -1.13
CA PRO A 46 18.21 -3.17 -0.90
C PRO A 46 17.40 -2.00 -0.33
N GLN A 47 18.00 -1.24 0.59
CA GLN A 47 17.35 -0.09 1.23
C GLN A 47 16.76 0.91 0.21
N PRO A 48 17.42 1.28 -0.90
CA PRO A 48 16.83 2.20 -1.88
C PRO A 48 15.56 1.65 -2.54
N LEU A 49 15.52 0.34 -2.79
CA LEU A 49 14.38 -0.34 -3.41
C LEU A 49 13.22 -0.43 -2.42
N PHE A 50 13.53 -0.70 -1.14
CA PHE A 50 12.54 -0.63 -0.07
C PHE A 50 11.93 0.77 0.05
N THR A 51 12.74 1.83 0.06
CA THR A 51 12.24 3.22 0.11
C THR A 51 11.31 3.54 -1.06
N GLN A 52 11.67 3.15 -2.29
CA GLN A 52 10.81 3.33 -3.47
C GLN A 52 9.49 2.57 -3.34
N THR A 53 9.55 1.32 -2.88
CA THR A 53 8.38 0.49 -2.63
C THR A 53 7.43 1.16 -1.63
N VAL A 54 7.97 1.70 -0.53
CA VAL A 54 7.17 2.45 0.45
C VAL A 54 6.55 3.70 -0.16
N GLY A 55 7.27 4.44 -1.01
CA GLY A 55 6.73 5.57 -1.76
C GLY A 55 5.47 5.19 -2.56
N LEU A 56 5.52 4.10 -3.33
CA LEU A 56 4.38 3.59 -4.09
C LEU A 56 3.19 3.23 -3.19
N LEU A 57 3.45 2.62 -2.02
CA LEU A 57 2.41 2.29 -1.05
C LEU A 57 1.74 3.55 -0.47
N LEU A 58 2.53 4.60 -0.20
CA LEU A 58 2.02 5.86 0.32
C LEU A 58 1.20 6.61 -0.73
N GLU A 59 1.64 6.65 -1.99
CA GLU A 59 0.87 7.24 -3.10
C GLU A 59 -0.49 6.55 -3.27
N ALA A 60 -0.52 5.21 -3.20
CA ALA A 60 -1.74 4.42 -3.32
C ALA A 60 -2.71 4.62 -2.15
N THR A 61 -2.22 5.00 -0.98
CA THR A 61 -3.05 5.29 0.19
C THR A 61 -3.48 6.76 0.26
N ALA A 62 -2.66 7.69 -0.24
CA ALA A 62 -2.99 9.11 -0.32
C ALA A 62 -4.16 9.39 -1.29
N THR A 63 -4.29 8.61 -2.36
CA THR A 63 -5.39 8.75 -3.34
C THR A 63 -6.73 8.23 -2.82
N ARG A 64 -6.74 7.44 -1.74
CA ARG A 64 -7.98 7.11 -1.02
C ARG A 64 -8.34 8.26 -0.10
N ALA A 65 -9.13 9.21 -0.62
CA ALA A 65 -9.78 10.22 0.21
C ALA A 65 -10.41 9.55 1.44
N PRO A 66 -10.28 10.14 2.65
CA PRO A 66 -10.88 9.56 3.84
C PRO A 66 -12.37 9.33 3.57
N LYS A 67 -12.81 8.09 3.73
CA LYS A 67 -14.20 7.69 3.55
C LYS A 67 -15.02 8.59 4.48
N ARG A 68 -15.75 9.54 3.89
CA ARG A 68 -16.59 10.51 4.62
C ARG A 68 -17.47 9.69 5.56
N THR A 69 -17.30 9.86 6.87
CA THR A 69 -18.20 9.24 7.84
C THR A 69 -19.62 9.71 7.51
N PRO A 70 -20.64 8.82 7.52
CA PRO A 70 -22.02 9.28 7.42
C PRO A 70 -22.24 10.31 8.53
N ASP A 71 -22.76 11.48 8.15
CA ASP A 71 -23.13 12.52 9.10
C ASP A 71 -24.30 11.97 9.93
N SER A 72 -23.96 11.40 11.08
CA SER A 72 -24.92 10.79 11.98
C SER A 72 -25.50 11.88 12.87
N ASN A 73 -26.20 12.86 12.28
CA ASN A 73 -27.07 13.76 13.04
C ASN A 73 -28.23 14.40 12.25
N ASP A 74 -28.89 13.64 11.37
CA ASP A 74 -30.26 13.98 10.89
C ASP A 74 -31.33 13.47 11.89
N GLY A 75 -31.09 13.74 13.17
CA GLY A 75 -31.98 13.41 14.28
C GLY A 75 -32.99 14.53 14.49
N GLY A 76 -34.05 14.53 13.68
CA GLY A 76 -35.12 15.52 13.68
C GLY A 76 -35.62 15.92 15.07
N ARG A 77 -35.34 17.17 15.47
CA ARG A 77 -36.00 17.81 16.60
C ARG A 77 -37.06 18.77 16.06
N LYS A 78 -38.31 18.32 15.99
CA LYS A 78 -39.47 19.22 15.82
C LYS A 78 -39.44 20.24 16.97
N GLY A 79 -39.24 21.52 16.64
CA GLY A 79 -39.40 22.61 17.61
C GLY A 79 -40.85 22.69 18.11
N PRO A 80 -41.07 23.16 19.36
CA PRO A 80 -42.41 23.32 19.88
C PRO A 80 -43.13 24.45 19.13
N ARG A 81 -44.34 24.16 18.63
CA ARG A 81 -45.25 25.18 18.11
C ARG A 81 -46.07 25.68 19.29
N ASN A 82 -45.92 26.95 19.64
CA ASN A 82 -46.86 27.72 20.45
C ASN A 82 -47.08 29.07 19.77
#